data_AF-A0A3S1BFV6-F1
#
_entry.id   AF-A0A3S1BFV6-F1
#
_cell.length_a   1.000
_cell.length_b   1.000
_cell.length_c   1.000
_cell.angle_alpha   90.00
_cell.angle_beta   90.00
_cell.angle_gamma   90.00
#
_symmetry.space_group_name_H-M   'P 1'
#
loop_
_entity.id
_entity.type
_entity.pdbx_description
1 polymer ?
#
loop_
_entity_poly.entity_id
_entity_poly.type
_entity_poly.pdbx_seq_one_letter_code
_entity_poly.pdbx_strand_id
1 'polypeptide(L)'
;MKKRKPLNKPALFLIFIISAFLVYQLMWALMKEFYRRSEQKVIFDVSGLKKLLFVNDKITQHLDYSVSKSLSVSYNRDLPDTRHSGCKSLLSNAKLQLPSVSIIITYQEIDISVLHRNIASVVHRSKPVNIKEIILIDDGSFDAQAGKLLQQVQGIKIIRNKSPKGRGVARAQGATVASGEVIVFIDSLSELNVDWLSPLLNRLTESPRSLVSPVFDVIDSDTFEYKPRLSIHKGGIDWSLQFQWIEISSKARSTAASEPLIPFKSPILPGAVFAVRRDFFNWLGKYDVSIGASGVEDIDLSLRAWLCGGKVEIVPCSRAGLIQTSKGQLGVKRVPFSSYLKGAKKVAELWLDDYKRFFYAVRPSARMQTLLNMTISRRLKEKNKCVGFKWFLSTVYPQLLPLVTDEIAFGVIRQQDVCVELDPGQMPLIAKPRPCTTGKDSQEWSWRKKGMIVSNGMCLTSDLGNMHGFVMVQFCQDLTSQAWYRLGLTIVHQESNFCLDSARGDVGLVISVCVQDSPTQTWHVSSETAGPPSPDRDFSFLEEKSQLEFF
;
A
#
# COMPACT_ATOMS: atom_id res chain seq x y z
N MET A 1 -85.29 0.89 -11.17
CA MET A 1 -84.30 -0.08 -10.64
C MET A 1 -83.74 -0.95 -11.77
N LYS A 2 -82.57 -0.64 -12.34
CA LYS A 2 -81.90 -1.50 -13.34
C LYS A 2 -81.01 -2.52 -12.61
N LYS A 3 -81.42 -3.79 -12.61
CA LYS A 3 -80.67 -4.92 -12.05
C LYS A 3 -79.31 -5.05 -12.76
N ARG A 4 -78.20 -4.87 -12.01
CA ARG A 4 -76.84 -5.20 -12.49
C ARG A 4 -76.73 -6.72 -12.66
N LYS A 5 -76.32 -7.16 -13.85
CA LYS A 5 -76.02 -8.58 -14.14
C LYS A 5 -74.86 -9.06 -13.25
N PRO A 6 -74.90 -10.30 -12.73
CA PRO A 6 -73.81 -10.84 -11.93
C PRO A 6 -72.57 -11.04 -12.82
N LEU A 7 -71.43 -10.50 -12.36
CA LEU A 7 -70.14 -10.65 -13.01
C LEU A 7 -69.76 -12.14 -12.98
N ASN A 8 -69.51 -12.73 -14.14
CA ASN A 8 -69.25 -14.16 -14.30
C ASN A 8 -67.86 -14.50 -13.72
N LYS A 9 -67.81 -14.76 -12.40
CA LYS A 9 -66.61 -15.09 -11.62
C LYS A 9 -65.64 -16.09 -12.29
N PRO A 10 -66.09 -17.19 -12.93
CA PRO A 10 -65.17 -18.11 -13.60
C PRO A 10 -64.45 -17.49 -14.80
N ALA A 11 -65.10 -16.59 -15.55
CA ALA A 11 -64.46 -15.89 -16.67
C ALA A 11 -63.37 -14.92 -16.19
N LEU A 12 -63.61 -14.22 -15.06
CA LEU A 12 -62.61 -13.34 -14.46
C LEU A 12 -61.38 -14.11 -13.96
N PHE A 13 -61.61 -15.30 -13.37
CA PHE A 13 -60.54 -16.17 -12.88
C PHE A 13 -59.69 -16.73 -14.04
N LEU A 14 -60.33 -17.13 -15.14
CA LEU A 14 -59.65 -17.59 -16.35
C LEU A 14 -58.78 -16.49 -16.97
N ILE A 15 -59.29 -15.26 -17.05
CA ILE A 15 -58.53 -14.09 -17.53
C ILE A 15 -57.31 -13.83 -16.64
N PHE A 16 -57.47 -13.97 -15.32
CA PHE A 16 -56.36 -13.80 -14.37
C PHE A 16 -55.27 -14.84 -14.58
N ILE A 17 -55.63 -16.13 -14.74
CA ILE A 17 -54.67 -17.21 -15.01
C ILE A 17 -53.95 -16.98 -16.35
N ILE A 18 -54.67 -16.61 -17.40
CA ILE A 18 -54.09 -16.34 -18.73
C ILE A 18 -53.12 -15.15 -18.65
N SER A 19 -53.47 -14.09 -17.92
CA SER A 19 -52.59 -12.94 -17.70
C SER A 19 -51.32 -13.30 -16.94
N ALA A 20 -51.43 -14.09 -15.85
CA ALA A 20 -50.30 -14.54 -15.07
C ALA A 20 -49.36 -15.45 -15.89
N PHE A 21 -49.93 -16.32 -16.73
CA PHE A 21 -49.17 -17.16 -17.64
C PHE A 21 -48.45 -16.34 -18.71
N LEU A 22 -49.10 -15.33 -19.30
CA LEU A 22 -48.48 -14.42 -20.26
C LEU A 22 -47.34 -13.60 -19.64
N VAL A 23 -47.52 -13.09 -18.41
CA VAL A 23 -46.45 -12.39 -17.68
C VAL A 23 -45.28 -13.33 -17.40
N TYR A 24 -45.55 -14.57 -16.98
CA TYR A 24 -44.51 -15.57 -16.76
C TYR A 24 -43.73 -15.91 -18.04
N GLN A 25 -44.42 -16.11 -19.16
CA GLN A 25 -43.80 -16.37 -20.46
C GLN A 25 -42.95 -15.18 -20.93
N LEU A 26 -43.45 -13.95 -20.77
CA LEU A 26 -42.70 -12.74 -21.11
C LEU A 26 -41.46 -12.58 -20.23
N MET A 27 -41.60 -12.83 -18.92
CA MET A 27 -40.50 -12.74 -17.96
C MET A 27 -39.45 -13.83 -18.21
N TRP A 28 -39.87 -15.05 -18.56
CA TRP A 28 -38.98 -16.12 -19.01
C TRP A 28 -38.25 -15.71 -20.28
N ALA A 29 -38.96 -15.23 -21.31
CA ALA A 29 -38.36 -14.81 -22.57
C ALA A 29 -37.31 -13.71 -22.36
N LEU A 30 -37.61 -12.70 -21.53
CA LEU A 30 -36.68 -11.64 -21.15
C LEU A 30 -35.47 -12.19 -20.37
N MET A 31 -35.68 -13.11 -19.42
CA MET A 31 -34.60 -13.77 -18.70
C MET A 31 -33.72 -14.60 -19.64
N LYS A 32 -34.31 -15.28 -20.64
CA LYS A 32 -33.59 -16.09 -21.63
C LYS A 32 -32.78 -15.22 -22.59
N GLU A 33 -33.34 -14.09 -23.03
CA GLU A 33 -32.66 -13.08 -23.86
C GLU A 33 -31.50 -12.42 -23.08
N PHE A 34 -31.73 -12.07 -21.82
CA PHE A 34 -30.72 -11.50 -20.92
C PHE A 34 -29.60 -12.50 -20.64
N TYR A 35 -29.94 -13.76 -20.34
CA TYR A 35 -28.98 -14.84 -20.12
C TYR A 35 -28.15 -15.09 -21.38
N ARG A 36 -28.78 -15.17 -22.55
CA ARG A 36 -28.12 -15.32 -23.86
C ARG A 36 -27.17 -14.15 -24.17
N ARG A 37 -27.54 -12.91 -23.88
CA ARG A 37 -26.64 -11.74 -24.02
C ARG A 37 -25.50 -11.76 -23.01
N SER A 38 -25.71 -12.31 -21.82
CA SER A 38 -24.69 -12.40 -20.76
C SER A 38 -23.62 -13.48 -21.05
N GLU A 39 -23.96 -14.52 -21.81
CA GLU A 39 -23.04 -15.61 -22.19
C GLU A 39 -22.32 -15.39 -23.53
N GLN A 40 -22.66 -14.35 -24.29
CA GLN A 40 -22.06 -14.10 -25.59
C GLN A 40 -20.59 -13.67 -25.41
N LYS A 41 -19.66 -14.59 -25.66
CA LYS A 41 -18.21 -14.32 -25.59
C LYS A 41 -17.84 -13.22 -26.57
N VAL A 42 -17.23 -12.16 -26.05
CA VAL A 42 -16.71 -11.07 -26.88
C VAL A 42 -15.47 -11.56 -27.62
N ILE A 43 -15.48 -11.42 -28.95
CA ILE A 43 -14.32 -11.73 -29.79
C ILE A 43 -13.54 -10.43 -30.00
N PHE A 44 -12.33 -10.38 -29.47
CA PHE A 44 -11.43 -9.24 -29.64
C PHE A 44 -10.56 -9.49 -30.89
N ASP A 45 -10.87 -8.82 -32.00
CA ASP A 45 -9.99 -8.84 -33.18
C ASP A 45 -8.93 -7.73 -33.09
N VAL A 46 -7.73 -8.13 -32.70
CA VAL A 46 -6.55 -7.26 -32.58
C VAL A 46 -5.59 -7.40 -33.77
N SER A 47 -5.96 -8.16 -34.81
CA SER A 47 -5.11 -8.39 -35.99
C SER A 47 -5.06 -7.16 -36.91
N GLY A 48 -6.17 -6.41 -37.00
CA GLY A 48 -6.28 -5.19 -37.79
C GLY A 48 -5.34 -4.06 -37.36
N LEU A 49 -4.82 -4.14 -36.13
CA LEU A 49 -3.90 -3.14 -35.57
C LEU A 49 -2.52 -3.14 -36.25
N LYS A 50 -2.15 -4.20 -37.01
CA LYS A 50 -0.90 -4.23 -37.79
C LYS A 50 -0.75 -3.07 -38.78
N LYS A 51 -1.86 -2.61 -39.36
CA LYS A 51 -1.86 -1.52 -40.37
C LYS A 51 -1.43 -0.16 -39.78
N LEU A 52 -1.35 -0.07 -38.45
CA LEU A 52 -1.17 1.18 -37.71
C LEU A 52 0.25 1.38 -37.17
N LEU A 53 1.11 0.36 -37.28
CA LEU A 53 2.53 0.43 -36.86
C LEU A 53 3.37 1.42 -37.70
N PHE A 54 2.82 1.97 -38.78
CA PHE A 54 3.49 2.88 -39.71
C PHE A 54 3.32 4.37 -39.37
N VAL A 55 2.64 4.72 -38.27
CA VAL A 55 2.28 6.12 -37.94
C VAL A 55 2.85 6.51 -36.57
N ASN A 56 4.16 6.78 -36.47
CA ASN A 56 4.71 7.91 -35.70
C ASN A 56 6.24 7.83 -35.51
N ASP A 57 6.99 8.69 -36.20
CA ASP A 57 8.41 8.94 -35.90
C ASP A 57 8.62 9.90 -34.71
N LYS A 58 7.56 10.50 -34.16
CA LYS A 58 7.68 11.58 -33.15
C LYS A 58 7.81 11.12 -31.69
N ILE A 59 7.62 9.83 -31.38
CA ILE A 59 7.58 9.33 -29.98
C ILE A 59 8.96 8.77 -29.52
N THR A 60 9.93 8.66 -30.41
CA THR A 60 11.19 7.91 -30.19
C THR A 60 12.18 8.53 -29.19
N GLN A 61 12.11 9.84 -28.89
CA GLN A 61 13.17 10.52 -28.13
C GLN A 61 13.00 10.52 -26.59
N HIS A 62 11.93 9.95 -26.03
CA HIS A 62 11.61 10.11 -24.60
C HIS A 62 11.20 8.84 -23.84
N LEU A 63 11.33 7.66 -24.44
CA LEU A 63 10.97 6.39 -23.81
C LEU A 63 12.21 5.66 -23.29
N ASP A 64 12.12 5.09 -22.08
CA ASP A 64 13.22 4.36 -21.43
C ASP A 64 13.37 2.90 -21.96
N TYR A 65 13.05 2.66 -23.25
CA TYR A 65 13.20 1.39 -23.97
C TYR A 65 13.34 1.60 -25.49
N SER A 66 13.90 0.62 -26.19
CA SER A 66 14.17 0.66 -27.63
C SER A 66 12.90 0.50 -28.48
N VAL A 67 12.33 1.62 -28.93
CA VAL A 67 11.15 1.63 -29.81
C VAL A 67 11.41 0.91 -31.14
N SER A 68 12.57 1.14 -31.75
CA SER A 68 12.96 0.48 -33.01
C SER A 68 13.01 -1.04 -32.86
N LYS A 69 13.54 -1.53 -31.73
CA LYS A 69 13.53 -2.96 -31.45
C LYS A 69 12.12 -3.48 -31.20
N SER A 70 11.31 -2.74 -30.46
CA SER A 70 9.90 -3.10 -30.21
C SER A 70 9.10 -3.25 -31.51
N LEU A 71 9.28 -2.33 -32.47
CA LEU A 71 8.65 -2.39 -33.79
C LEU A 71 9.10 -3.60 -34.62
N SER A 72 10.36 -4.00 -34.49
CA SER A 72 10.91 -5.18 -35.20
C SER A 72 10.36 -6.51 -34.67
N VAL A 73 9.85 -6.53 -33.43
CA VAL A 73 9.30 -7.72 -32.81
C VAL A 73 7.82 -7.82 -33.15
N SER A 74 7.34 -9.00 -33.52
CA SER A 74 5.91 -9.19 -33.80
C SER A 74 5.05 -8.93 -32.56
N TYR A 75 3.90 -8.28 -32.74
CA TYR A 75 2.90 -8.07 -31.68
C TYR A 75 2.38 -9.37 -31.05
N ASN A 76 2.39 -10.47 -31.81
CA ASN A 76 1.94 -11.80 -31.39
C ASN A 76 3.10 -12.82 -31.29
N ARG A 77 4.34 -12.35 -31.08
CA ARG A 77 5.50 -13.22 -30.92
C ARG A 77 5.28 -14.34 -29.91
N ASP A 78 5.90 -15.49 -30.12
CA ASP A 78 5.94 -16.55 -29.12
C ASP A 78 6.82 -16.15 -27.93
N LEU A 79 6.44 -16.63 -26.75
CA LEU A 79 7.18 -16.43 -25.51
C LEU A 79 7.57 -17.80 -24.94
N PRO A 80 8.73 -17.93 -24.29
CA PRO A 80 9.05 -19.14 -23.54
C PRO A 80 8.04 -19.34 -22.42
N ASP A 81 7.54 -20.57 -22.23
CA ASP A 81 6.72 -20.91 -21.07
C ASP A 81 7.63 -21.02 -19.83
N THR A 82 7.62 -19.99 -18.99
CA THR A 82 8.47 -19.86 -17.81
C THR A 82 7.81 -20.41 -16.54
N ARG A 83 6.64 -21.06 -16.67
CA ARG A 83 5.94 -21.67 -15.55
C ARG A 83 6.61 -22.99 -15.15
N HIS A 84 6.37 -23.40 -13.91
CA HIS A 84 6.74 -24.75 -13.47
C HIS A 84 5.91 -25.79 -14.23
N SER A 85 6.50 -26.94 -14.57
CA SER A 85 5.85 -28.00 -15.35
C SER A 85 4.54 -28.50 -14.75
N GLY A 86 4.46 -28.53 -13.41
CA GLY A 86 3.25 -28.89 -12.65
C GLY A 86 2.08 -27.89 -12.72
N CYS A 87 2.27 -26.68 -13.28
CA CYS A 87 1.18 -25.70 -13.38
C CYS A 87 0.04 -26.16 -14.29
N LYS A 88 0.35 -26.92 -15.34
CA LYS A 88 -0.66 -27.43 -16.28
C LYS A 88 -1.62 -28.41 -15.63
N SER A 89 -1.11 -29.34 -14.82
CA SER A 89 -1.93 -30.35 -14.12
C SER A 89 -2.77 -29.74 -12.99
N LEU A 90 -2.23 -28.76 -12.26
CA LEU A 90 -2.97 -28.05 -11.21
C LEU A 90 -4.26 -27.40 -11.75
N LEU A 91 -4.18 -26.78 -12.93
CA LEU A 91 -5.31 -26.07 -13.55
C LEU A 91 -6.33 -27.01 -14.18
N SER A 92 -5.92 -28.20 -14.64
CA SER A 92 -6.85 -29.23 -15.12
C SER A 92 -7.82 -29.71 -14.03
N ASN A 93 -7.43 -29.61 -12.76
CA ASN A 93 -8.26 -29.98 -11.60
C ASN A 93 -9.06 -28.78 -11.02
N ALA A 94 -8.84 -27.57 -11.53
CA ALA A 94 -9.50 -26.36 -11.03
C ALA A 94 -10.98 -26.31 -11.47
N LYS A 95 -11.81 -25.57 -10.72
CA LYS A 95 -13.27 -25.48 -10.95
C LYS A 95 -13.61 -25.18 -12.42
N LEU A 96 -14.60 -25.90 -12.96
CA LEU A 96 -15.07 -25.81 -14.34
C LEU A 96 -15.60 -24.42 -14.77
N GLN A 97 -15.92 -23.53 -13.83
CA GLN A 97 -16.40 -22.17 -14.11
C GLN A 97 -15.59 -21.12 -13.36
N LEU A 98 -14.74 -20.41 -14.09
CA LEU A 98 -14.00 -19.24 -13.60
C LEU A 98 -14.89 -17.99 -13.66
N PRO A 99 -14.75 -17.05 -12.70
CA PRO A 99 -15.53 -15.82 -12.67
C PRO A 99 -15.28 -14.94 -13.90
N SER A 100 -16.27 -14.14 -14.26
CA SER A 100 -16.15 -13.18 -15.36
C SER A 100 -15.20 -12.03 -15.03
N VAL A 101 -14.47 -11.53 -16.02
CA VAL A 101 -13.39 -10.55 -15.81
C VAL A 101 -13.59 -9.27 -16.62
N SER A 102 -13.32 -8.12 -15.98
CA SER A 102 -13.02 -6.86 -16.68
C SER A 102 -11.53 -6.57 -16.57
N ILE A 103 -10.87 -6.40 -17.71
CA ILE A 103 -9.46 -6.01 -17.76
C ILE A 103 -9.38 -4.48 -17.82
N ILE A 104 -8.54 -3.87 -16.99
CA ILE A 104 -8.25 -2.44 -17.01
C ILE A 104 -6.76 -2.27 -17.33
N ILE A 105 -6.47 -1.66 -18.47
CA ILE A 105 -5.10 -1.32 -18.87
C ILE A 105 -4.94 0.19 -18.76
N THR A 106 -4.02 0.63 -17.91
CA THR A 106 -3.67 2.06 -17.80
C THR A 106 -2.41 2.32 -18.58
N TYR A 107 -2.40 3.39 -19.39
CA TYR A 107 -1.22 3.81 -20.12
C TYR A 107 -1.10 5.32 -20.15
N GLN A 108 0.14 5.79 -20.27
CA GLN A 108 0.48 7.18 -20.50
C GLN A 108 1.74 7.17 -21.35
N GLU A 109 1.73 7.89 -22.48
CA GLU A 109 2.94 8.16 -23.27
C GLU A 109 3.70 6.86 -23.61
N ILE A 110 3.05 5.95 -24.33
CA ILE A 110 3.60 4.65 -24.70
C ILE A 110 3.62 4.48 -26.22
N ASP A 111 4.63 3.78 -26.73
CA ASP A 111 4.66 3.37 -28.12
C ASP A 111 3.53 2.37 -28.44
N ILE A 112 2.94 2.53 -29.64
CA ILE A 112 1.81 1.72 -30.07
C ILE A 112 2.16 0.23 -30.22
N SER A 113 3.40 -0.11 -30.58
CA SER A 113 3.82 -1.51 -30.73
C SER A 113 3.84 -2.24 -29.39
N VAL A 114 4.23 -1.55 -28.31
CA VAL A 114 4.21 -2.10 -26.94
C VAL A 114 2.77 -2.27 -26.47
N LEU A 115 1.92 -1.24 -26.62
CA LEU A 115 0.52 -1.31 -26.21
C LEU A 115 -0.25 -2.39 -26.99
N HIS A 116 0.00 -2.51 -28.30
CA HIS A 116 -0.60 -3.56 -29.14
C HIS A 116 -0.20 -4.95 -28.66
N ARG A 117 1.09 -5.18 -28.38
CA ARG A 117 1.60 -6.45 -27.87
C ARG A 117 1.07 -6.78 -26.47
N ASN A 118 0.92 -5.79 -25.60
CA ASN A 118 0.25 -5.94 -24.31
C ASN A 118 -1.18 -6.46 -24.49
N ILE A 119 -2.02 -5.74 -25.26
CA ILE A 119 -3.42 -6.14 -25.51
C ILE A 119 -3.49 -7.51 -26.20
N ALA A 120 -2.64 -7.77 -27.20
CA ALA A 120 -2.61 -9.05 -27.90
C ALA A 120 -2.24 -10.21 -26.96
N SER A 121 -1.30 -10.01 -26.02
CA SER A 121 -0.97 -11.02 -25.02
C SER A 121 -2.14 -11.30 -24.08
N VAL A 122 -2.91 -10.29 -23.66
CA VAL A 122 -4.16 -10.47 -22.90
C VAL A 122 -5.16 -11.31 -23.70
N VAL A 123 -5.43 -10.95 -24.95
CA VAL A 123 -6.46 -11.61 -25.76
C VAL A 123 -6.07 -13.06 -26.11
N HIS A 124 -4.83 -13.29 -26.55
CA HIS A 124 -4.42 -14.58 -27.07
C HIS A 124 -4.10 -15.61 -25.97
N ARG A 125 -3.69 -15.17 -24.77
CA ARG A 125 -3.16 -16.06 -23.72
C ARG A 125 -4.04 -16.19 -22.48
N SER A 126 -5.26 -15.66 -22.52
CA SER A 126 -6.23 -15.76 -21.42
C SER A 126 -7.31 -16.83 -21.61
N LYS A 127 -7.34 -17.54 -22.74
CA LYS A 127 -8.32 -18.61 -22.97
C LYS A 127 -8.10 -19.76 -21.96
N PRO A 128 -9.15 -20.31 -21.33
CA PRO A 128 -10.58 -20.24 -21.71
C PRO A 128 -11.42 -19.14 -21.02
N VAL A 129 -10.81 -18.22 -20.28
CA VAL A 129 -11.51 -17.24 -19.43
C VAL A 129 -12.46 -16.34 -20.23
N ASN A 130 -13.64 -16.06 -19.66
CA ASN A 130 -14.59 -15.09 -20.19
C ASN A 130 -14.19 -13.65 -19.82
N ILE A 131 -13.49 -12.96 -20.73
CA ILE A 131 -13.22 -11.53 -20.64
C ILE A 131 -14.43 -10.77 -21.19
N LYS A 132 -15.16 -10.07 -20.32
CA LYS A 132 -16.34 -9.28 -20.71
C LYS A 132 -15.99 -8.02 -21.47
N GLU A 133 -14.90 -7.37 -21.08
CA GLU A 133 -14.47 -6.09 -21.62
C GLU A 133 -13.00 -5.82 -21.31
N ILE A 134 -12.37 -5.02 -22.16
CA ILE A 134 -11.06 -4.42 -21.91
C ILE A 134 -11.28 -2.91 -21.85
N ILE A 135 -10.93 -2.29 -20.73
CA ILE A 135 -11.09 -0.86 -20.48
C ILE A 135 -9.68 -0.24 -20.50
N LEU A 136 -9.38 0.52 -21.55
CA LEU A 136 -8.14 1.27 -21.65
C LEU A 136 -8.33 2.65 -21.05
N ILE A 137 -7.42 3.04 -20.16
CA ILE A 137 -7.38 4.37 -19.57
C ILE A 137 -6.12 5.08 -20.04
N ASP A 138 -6.30 6.08 -20.89
CA ASP A 138 -5.26 6.99 -21.34
C ASP A 138 -5.13 8.12 -20.31
N ASP A 139 -4.08 8.07 -19.49
CA ASP A 139 -3.85 9.05 -18.42
C ASP A 139 -3.13 10.30 -18.94
N GLY A 140 -3.70 10.93 -19.96
CA GLY A 140 -3.25 12.23 -20.47
C GLY A 140 -2.02 12.16 -21.37
N SER A 141 -1.94 11.18 -22.27
CA SER A 141 -0.92 11.15 -23.33
C SER A 141 -1.09 12.33 -24.30
N PHE A 142 0.00 12.90 -24.81
CA PHE A 142 -0.02 13.97 -25.82
C PHE A 142 -0.65 13.48 -27.12
N ASP A 143 -0.24 12.29 -27.59
CA ASP A 143 -0.83 11.66 -28.76
C ASP A 143 -2.14 10.95 -28.39
N ALA A 144 -3.18 11.18 -29.18
CA ALA A 144 -4.49 10.56 -29.05
C ALA A 144 -4.75 9.45 -30.08
N GLN A 145 -3.84 9.25 -31.04
CA GLN A 145 -4.07 8.31 -32.14
C GLN A 145 -4.21 6.87 -31.65
N ALA A 146 -3.33 6.42 -30.74
CA ALA A 146 -3.41 5.08 -30.16
C ALA A 146 -4.81 4.75 -29.62
N GLY A 147 -5.39 5.66 -28.84
CA GLY A 147 -6.74 5.51 -28.30
C GLY A 147 -7.81 5.48 -29.39
N LYS A 148 -7.80 6.42 -30.34
CA LYS A 148 -8.81 6.47 -31.42
C LYS A 148 -8.88 5.18 -32.24
N LEU A 149 -7.73 4.57 -32.47
CA LEU A 149 -7.60 3.36 -33.26
C LEU A 149 -8.10 2.13 -32.51
N LEU A 150 -7.74 2.01 -31.23
CA LEU A 150 -8.18 0.91 -30.37
C LEU A 150 -9.69 0.95 -30.08
N GLN A 151 -10.32 2.13 -30.21
CA GLN A 151 -11.76 2.29 -30.04
C GLN A 151 -12.58 1.51 -31.10
N GLN A 152 -11.96 1.16 -32.23
CA GLN A 152 -12.61 0.40 -33.31
C GLN A 152 -12.70 -1.10 -33.01
N VAL A 153 -11.96 -1.61 -32.01
CA VAL A 153 -11.96 -3.02 -31.64
C VAL A 153 -13.16 -3.31 -30.75
N GLN A 154 -13.99 -4.27 -31.16
CA GLN A 154 -15.16 -4.69 -30.38
C GLN A 154 -14.76 -5.16 -28.97
N GLY A 155 -15.48 -4.68 -27.95
CA GLY A 155 -15.21 -5.03 -26.55
C GLY A 155 -14.18 -4.16 -25.84
N ILE A 156 -13.47 -3.29 -26.59
CA ILE A 156 -12.56 -2.32 -26.01
C ILE A 156 -13.30 -1.01 -25.72
N LYS A 157 -13.21 -0.53 -24.48
CA LYS A 157 -13.70 0.77 -24.04
C LYS A 157 -12.51 1.66 -23.73
N ILE A 158 -12.59 2.94 -24.08
CA ILE A 158 -11.48 3.88 -23.89
C ILE A 158 -11.96 5.09 -23.11
N ILE A 159 -11.23 5.41 -22.05
CA ILE A 159 -11.41 6.62 -21.25
C ILE A 159 -10.12 7.41 -21.33
N ARG A 160 -10.19 8.66 -21.81
CA ARG A 160 -9.03 9.54 -21.92
C ARG A 160 -9.14 10.71 -20.95
N ASN A 161 -8.10 10.89 -20.14
CA ASN A 161 -7.94 12.07 -19.31
C ASN A 161 -7.34 13.22 -20.14
N LYS A 162 -7.77 14.46 -19.85
CA LYS A 162 -7.22 15.67 -20.50
C LYS A 162 -5.79 15.98 -20.04
N SER A 163 -5.43 15.54 -18.84
CA SER A 163 -4.13 15.71 -18.21
C SER A 163 -3.83 14.49 -17.34
N PRO A 164 -2.55 14.19 -17.07
CA PRO A 164 -2.19 13.07 -16.20
C PRO A 164 -2.74 13.25 -14.79
N LYS A 165 -3.38 12.21 -14.25
CA LYS A 165 -3.96 12.20 -12.90
C LYS A 165 -3.28 11.20 -11.97
N GLY A 166 -2.49 10.29 -12.51
CA GLY A 166 -1.80 9.24 -11.79
C GLY A 166 -2.47 7.88 -11.95
N ARG A 167 -1.64 6.84 -11.91
CA ARG A 167 -2.03 5.44 -12.11
C ARG A 167 -3.18 5.00 -11.20
N GLY A 168 -3.15 5.32 -9.91
CA GLY A 168 -4.24 4.98 -8.97
C GLY A 168 -5.58 5.61 -9.33
N VAL A 169 -5.58 6.86 -9.78
CA VAL A 169 -6.79 7.58 -10.24
C VAL A 169 -7.31 6.97 -11.53
N ALA A 170 -6.43 6.70 -12.50
CA ALA A 170 -6.78 6.05 -13.76
C ALA A 170 -7.41 4.66 -13.53
N ARG A 171 -6.80 3.84 -12.66
CA ARG A 171 -7.34 2.54 -12.25
C ARG A 171 -8.71 2.67 -11.57
N ALA A 172 -8.88 3.65 -10.68
CA ALA A 172 -10.18 3.91 -10.06
C ALA A 172 -11.26 4.25 -11.10
N GLN A 173 -10.94 5.06 -12.13
CA GLN A 173 -11.86 5.38 -13.21
C GLN A 173 -12.28 4.13 -13.99
N GLY A 174 -11.33 3.28 -14.40
CA GLY A 174 -11.65 2.02 -15.05
C GLY A 174 -12.53 1.11 -14.19
N ALA A 175 -12.24 1.04 -12.89
CA ALA A 175 -13.01 0.21 -11.96
C ALA A 175 -14.45 0.69 -11.75
N THR A 176 -14.76 1.97 -12.03
CA THR A 176 -16.14 2.48 -11.94
C THR A 176 -17.05 1.96 -13.05
N VAL A 177 -16.49 1.67 -14.23
CA VAL A 177 -17.26 1.20 -15.41
C VAL A 177 -17.14 -0.31 -15.64
N ALA A 178 -16.29 -0.98 -14.85
CA ALA A 178 -16.08 -2.43 -14.91
C ALA A 178 -17.30 -3.23 -14.42
N SER A 179 -17.68 -4.24 -15.20
CA SER A 179 -18.86 -5.08 -14.99
C SER A 179 -18.55 -6.54 -14.58
N GLY A 180 -17.30 -6.98 -14.72
CA GLY A 180 -16.82 -8.29 -14.32
C GLY A 180 -16.91 -8.54 -12.81
N GLU A 181 -16.97 -9.81 -12.42
CA GLU A 181 -16.90 -10.21 -11.01
C GLU A 181 -15.51 -9.99 -10.43
N VAL A 182 -14.48 -10.17 -11.27
CA VAL A 182 -13.09 -9.86 -10.98
C VAL A 182 -12.63 -8.71 -11.85
N ILE A 183 -11.87 -7.80 -11.24
CA ILE A 183 -11.15 -6.72 -11.95
C ILE A 183 -9.69 -7.13 -12.01
N VAL A 184 -9.09 -7.01 -13.19
CA VAL A 184 -7.65 -7.20 -13.37
C VAL A 184 -7.04 -5.91 -13.88
N PHE A 185 -6.07 -5.39 -13.15
CA PHE A 185 -5.30 -4.22 -13.54
C PHE A 185 -4.01 -4.67 -14.21
N ILE A 186 -3.66 -4.02 -15.32
CA ILE A 186 -2.48 -4.32 -16.13
C ILE A 186 -1.80 -3.02 -16.53
N ASP A 187 -0.51 -2.90 -16.25
CA ASP A 187 0.35 -1.85 -16.78
C ASP A 187 0.73 -2.19 -18.22
N SER A 188 0.73 -1.17 -19.08
CA SER A 188 0.92 -1.31 -20.52
C SER A 188 2.32 -1.75 -20.94
N LEU A 189 3.30 -1.74 -20.03
CA LEU A 189 4.68 -2.23 -20.25
C LEU A 189 4.85 -3.73 -19.95
N SER A 190 3.78 -4.51 -20.00
CA SER A 190 3.81 -5.94 -19.70
C SER A 190 3.46 -6.82 -20.90
N GLU A 191 4.01 -8.03 -20.95
CA GLU A 191 3.55 -9.09 -21.86
C GLU A 191 3.17 -10.32 -21.04
N LEU A 192 1.93 -10.75 -21.18
CA LEU A 192 1.40 -11.85 -20.39
C LEU A 192 1.83 -13.20 -20.99
N ASN A 193 2.17 -14.18 -20.15
CA ASN A 193 2.55 -15.52 -20.59
C ASN A 193 1.31 -16.42 -20.77
N VAL A 194 1.50 -17.63 -21.29
CA VAL A 194 0.43 -18.60 -21.54
C VAL A 194 -0.36 -18.91 -20.26
N ASP A 195 -1.69 -18.81 -20.35
CA ASP A 195 -2.65 -19.13 -19.29
C ASP A 195 -2.34 -18.42 -17.95
N TRP A 196 -1.86 -17.18 -18.02
CA TRP A 196 -1.55 -16.36 -16.86
C TRP A 196 -2.80 -16.06 -16.00
N LEU A 197 -3.98 -15.96 -16.60
CA LEU A 197 -5.17 -15.46 -15.92
C LEU A 197 -5.88 -16.52 -15.08
N SER A 198 -6.02 -17.75 -15.59
CA SER A 198 -6.75 -18.82 -14.90
C SER A 198 -6.23 -19.12 -13.47
N PRO A 199 -4.91 -19.19 -13.21
CA PRO A 199 -4.38 -19.35 -11.86
C PRO A 199 -4.78 -18.24 -10.89
N LEU A 200 -4.80 -16.98 -11.36
CA LEU A 200 -5.20 -15.84 -10.53
C LEU A 200 -6.67 -15.93 -10.15
N LEU A 201 -7.53 -16.27 -11.12
CA LEU A 201 -8.97 -16.41 -10.89
C LEU A 201 -9.28 -17.59 -9.98
N ASN A 202 -8.64 -18.74 -10.20
CA ASN A 202 -8.79 -19.89 -9.32
C ASN A 202 -8.43 -19.51 -7.88
N ARG A 203 -7.32 -18.78 -7.70
CA ARG A 203 -6.91 -18.33 -6.36
C ARG A 203 -7.95 -17.41 -5.71
N LEU A 204 -8.58 -16.52 -6.46
CA LEU A 204 -9.65 -15.65 -5.95
C LEU A 204 -10.96 -16.40 -5.63
N THR A 205 -11.15 -17.63 -6.11
CA THR A 205 -12.26 -18.49 -5.65
C THR A 205 -11.99 -19.08 -4.26
N GLU A 206 -10.73 -19.36 -3.95
CA GLU A 206 -10.30 -19.93 -2.67
C GLU A 206 -10.06 -18.85 -1.60
N SER A 207 -9.52 -17.71 -2.01
CA SER A 207 -9.20 -16.57 -1.15
C SER A 207 -9.82 -15.29 -1.72
N PRO A 208 -11.14 -15.10 -1.55
CA PRO A 208 -11.87 -13.99 -2.16
C PRO A 208 -11.48 -12.61 -1.63
N ARG A 209 -10.84 -12.54 -0.45
CA ARG A 209 -10.30 -11.29 0.15
C ARG A 209 -8.80 -11.13 -0.08
N SER A 210 -8.30 -11.56 -1.24
CA SER A 210 -6.91 -11.39 -1.65
C SER A 210 -6.78 -10.39 -2.81
N LEU A 211 -5.68 -9.65 -2.83
CA LEU A 211 -5.09 -9.10 -4.05
C LEU A 211 -4.10 -10.15 -4.56
N VAL A 212 -4.25 -10.63 -5.79
CA VAL A 212 -3.39 -11.70 -6.34
C VAL A 212 -2.61 -11.21 -7.55
N SER A 213 -1.32 -11.49 -7.60
CA SER A 213 -0.39 -11.02 -8.64
C SER A 213 0.38 -12.20 -9.25
N PRO A 214 0.75 -12.14 -10.55
CA PRO A 214 1.69 -13.09 -11.14
C PRO A 214 3.09 -12.92 -10.55
N VAL A 215 3.94 -13.91 -10.85
CA VAL A 215 5.39 -13.73 -10.83
C VAL A 215 5.80 -12.92 -12.06
N PHE A 216 6.68 -11.94 -11.84
CA PHE A 216 7.16 -11.07 -12.89
C PHE A 216 8.50 -11.53 -13.45
N ASP A 217 8.49 -11.86 -14.73
CA ASP A 217 9.67 -12.10 -15.56
C ASP A 217 10.19 -10.77 -16.13
N VAL A 218 11.33 -10.82 -16.81
CA VAL A 218 12.01 -9.62 -17.33
C VAL A 218 11.88 -9.57 -18.84
N ILE A 219 11.52 -8.41 -19.38
CA ILE A 219 11.69 -8.07 -20.79
C ILE A 219 12.78 -7.02 -20.86
N ASP A 220 13.86 -7.35 -21.56
CA ASP A 220 15.00 -6.47 -21.72
C ASP A 220 14.60 -5.21 -22.52
N SER A 221 14.92 -4.01 -22.03
CA SER A 221 14.46 -2.76 -22.65
C SER A 221 15.06 -2.49 -24.02
N ASP A 222 16.22 -3.07 -24.32
CA ASP A 222 17.00 -2.74 -25.51
C ASP A 222 16.83 -3.80 -26.59
N THR A 223 16.81 -5.07 -26.19
CA THR A 223 16.68 -6.24 -27.06
C THR A 223 15.25 -6.77 -27.17
N PHE A 224 14.37 -6.39 -26.22
CA PHE A 224 13.03 -6.95 -26.04
C PHE A 224 13.00 -8.44 -25.72
N GLU A 225 14.13 -9.07 -25.38
CA GLU A 225 14.18 -10.50 -25.03
C GLU A 225 13.39 -10.79 -23.74
N TYR A 226 12.55 -11.83 -23.74
CA TYR A 226 11.79 -12.28 -22.56
C TYR A 226 12.62 -13.31 -21.78
N LYS A 227 12.96 -13.00 -20.53
CA LYS A 227 13.80 -13.82 -19.66
C LYS A 227 13.05 -14.22 -18.38
N PRO A 228 13.04 -15.52 -18.00
CA PRO A 228 12.48 -15.94 -16.74
C PRO A 228 13.22 -15.29 -15.58
N ARG A 229 12.50 -14.92 -14.52
CA ARG A 229 13.16 -14.53 -13.28
C ARG A 229 13.54 -15.79 -12.48
N LEU A 230 14.85 -15.94 -12.22
CA LEU A 230 15.43 -17.13 -11.61
C LEU A 230 15.13 -17.26 -10.11
N SER A 231 15.06 -16.14 -9.39
CA SER A 231 14.76 -16.11 -7.96
C SER A 231 13.37 -15.56 -7.68
N ILE A 232 12.71 -16.16 -6.69
CA ILE A 232 11.37 -15.75 -6.27
C ILE A 232 11.50 -14.46 -5.46
N HIS A 233 10.77 -13.44 -5.91
CA HIS A 233 10.70 -12.15 -5.21
C HIS A 233 9.29 -11.86 -4.75
N LYS A 234 9.19 -11.15 -3.64
CA LYS A 234 7.97 -10.50 -3.15
C LYS A 234 8.17 -8.99 -3.12
N GLY A 235 7.09 -8.23 -3.09
CA GLY A 235 7.13 -6.79 -2.94
C GLY A 235 7.21 -6.37 -1.47
N GLY A 236 7.96 -5.33 -1.18
CA GLY A 236 7.91 -4.65 0.11
C GLY A 236 8.24 -3.18 -0.01
N ILE A 237 8.48 -2.56 1.14
CA ILE A 237 8.80 -1.14 1.28
C ILE A 237 9.98 -0.96 2.21
N ASP A 238 10.70 0.14 2.04
CA ASP A 238 11.57 0.67 3.09
C ASP A 238 10.80 1.67 3.97
N TRP A 239 11.44 2.18 5.02
CA TRP A 239 10.84 3.24 5.85
C TRP A 239 10.61 4.54 5.09
N SER A 240 11.23 4.71 3.93
CA SER A 240 11.01 5.88 3.08
C SER A 240 9.67 5.82 2.33
N LEU A 241 8.94 4.69 2.41
CA LEU A 241 7.72 4.34 1.65
C LEU A 241 7.96 4.16 0.15
N GLN A 242 9.15 3.69 -0.23
CA GLN A 242 9.46 3.30 -1.61
C GLN A 242 9.33 1.80 -1.79
N PHE A 243 8.74 1.39 -2.92
CA PHE A 243 8.64 -0.01 -3.28
C PHE A 243 10.04 -0.62 -3.53
N GLN A 244 10.23 -1.84 -3.05
CA GLN A 244 11.42 -2.64 -3.32
C GLN A 244 11.07 -4.11 -3.58
N TRP A 245 11.86 -4.74 -4.45
CA TRP A 245 11.84 -6.18 -4.64
C TRP A 245 12.64 -6.85 -3.52
N ILE A 246 12.05 -7.85 -2.89
CA ILE A 246 12.68 -8.61 -1.80
C ILE A 246 12.77 -10.05 -2.24
N GLU A 247 14.00 -10.56 -2.29
CA GLU A 247 14.22 -11.98 -2.49
C GLU A 247 13.71 -12.77 -1.29
N ILE A 248 13.03 -13.89 -1.53
CA ILE A 248 12.57 -14.75 -0.43
C ILE A 248 13.76 -15.36 0.32
N SER A 249 13.63 -15.52 1.64
CA SER A 249 14.67 -16.09 2.49
C SER A 249 15.00 -17.54 2.12
N SER A 250 16.17 -18.04 2.55
CA SER A 250 16.60 -19.43 2.32
C SER A 250 15.56 -20.46 2.81
N LYS A 251 14.93 -20.22 3.97
CA LYS A 251 13.85 -21.07 4.49
C LYS A 251 12.59 -21.03 3.63
N ALA A 252 12.19 -19.84 3.15
CA ALA A 252 11.05 -19.74 2.23
C ALA A 252 11.39 -20.39 0.88
N ARG A 253 12.66 -20.37 0.47
CA ARG A 253 13.16 -21.01 -0.75
C ARG A 253 13.11 -22.53 -0.67
N SER A 254 13.43 -23.14 0.47
CA SER A 254 13.29 -24.59 0.64
C SER A 254 11.84 -25.03 0.61
N THR A 255 10.93 -24.31 1.27
CA THR A 255 9.48 -24.56 1.17
C THR A 255 8.95 -24.35 -0.26
N ALA A 256 9.40 -23.29 -0.94
CA ALA A 256 9.04 -23.07 -2.34
C ALA A 256 9.63 -24.14 -3.28
N ALA A 257 10.76 -24.76 -2.91
CA ALA A 257 11.31 -25.88 -3.68
C ALA A 257 10.49 -27.17 -3.48
N SER A 258 9.98 -27.42 -2.26
CA SER A 258 9.11 -28.57 -2.00
C SER A 258 7.69 -28.38 -2.55
N GLU A 259 7.19 -27.14 -2.57
CA GLU A 259 5.83 -26.79 -2.98
C GLU A 259 5.80 -25.60 -3.97
N PRO A 260 6.39 -25.75 -5.18
CA PRO A 260 6.66 -24.64 -6.10
C PRO A 260 5.42 -23.99 -6.70
N LEU A 261 4.25 -24.61 -6.53
CA LEU A 261 2.98 -24.16 -7.10
C LEU A 261 2.14 -23.36 -6.09
N ILE A 262 2.50 -23.38 -4.80
CA ILE A 262 1.69 -22.76 -3.75
C ILE A 262 1.86 -21.23 -3.77
N PRO A 263 0.76 -20.46 -3.81
CA PRO A 263 0.82 -19.01 -3.68
C PRO A 263 1.48 -18.56 -2.37
N PHE A 264 2.32 -17.54 -2.44
CA PHE A 264 3.03 -17.00 -1.28
C PHE A 264 2.64 -15.55 -1.00
N LYS A 265 2.72 -15.17 0.28
CA LYS A 265 2.32 -13.83 0.74
C LYS A 265 3.36 -12.77 0.38
N SER A 266 2.89 -11.60 -0.04
CA SER A 266 3.71 -10.42 -0.30
C SER A 266 3.29 -9.27 0.64
N PRO A 267 4.22 -8.60 1.34
CA PRO A 267 3.89 -7.40 2.11
C PRO A 267 3.21 -6.32 1.27
N ILE A 268 3.77 -6.05 0.09
CA ILE A 268 3.32 -5.00 -0.82
C ILE A 268 3.07 -5.59 -2.20
N LEU A 269 2.03 -5.11 -2.86
CA LEU A 269 1.68 -5.45 -4.23
C LEU A 269 2.69 -4.83 -5.20
N PRO A 270 3.31 -5.59 -6.11
CA PRO A 270 4.16 -5.02 -7.16
C PRO A 270 3.44 -4.08 -8.12
N GLY A 271 2.12 -4.22 -8.22
CA GLY A 271 1.24 -3.24 -8.84
C GLY A 271 1.11 -3.39 -10.36
N ALA A 272 2.09 -3.95 -11.06
CA ALA A 272 2.10 -3.99 -12.52
C ALA A 272 0.94 -4.80 -13.13
N VAL A 273 0.68 -5.98 -12.58
CA VAL A 273 -0.43 -6.84 -12.98
C VAL A 273 -1.01 -7.43 -11.71
N PHE A 274 -2.31 -7.31 -11.49
CA PHE A 274 -2.96 -8.01 -10.38
C PHE A 274 -4.47 -8.13 -10.57
N ALA A 275 -5.05 -9.14 -9.94
CA ALA A 275 -6.48 -9.40 -9.93
C ALA A 275 -7.06 -9.24 -8.53
N VAL A 276 -8.30 -8.76 -8.46
CA VAL A 276 -9.06 -8.62 -7.22
C VAL A 276 -10.54 -8.80 -7.51
N ARG A 277 -11.29 -9.44 -6.60
CA ARG A 277 -12.75 -9.46 -6.73
C ARG A 277 -13.31 -8.05 -6.61
N ARG A 278 -14.24 -7.70 -7.48
CA ARG A 278 -14.83 -6.34 -7.54
C ARG A 278 -15.54 -5.97 -6.24
N ASP A 279 -16.23 -6.92 -5.61
CA ASP A 279 -16.88 -6.73 -4.31
C ASP A 279 -15.87 -6.38 -3.20
N PHE A 280 -14.75 -7.10 -3.13
CA PHE A 280 -13.69 -6.84 -2.17
C PHE A 280 -12.97 -5.52 -2.44
N PHE A 281 -12.66 -5.20 -3.71
CA PHE A 281 -12.08 -3.91 -4.08
C PHE A 281 -12.98 -2.72 -3.69
N ASN A 282 -14.30 -2.86 -3.88
CA ASN A 282 -15.27 -1.86 -3.43
C ASN A 282 -15.34 -1.78 -1.90
N TRP A 283 -15.27 -2.91 -1.21
CA TRP A 283 -15.26 -2.97 0.26
C TRP A 283 -14.01 -2.32 0.87
N LEU A 284 -12.86 -2.43 0.20
CA LEU A 284 -11.62 -1.70 0.53
C LEU A 284 -11.67 -0.21 0.16
N GLY A 285 -12.79 0.30 -0.35
CA GLY A 285 -12.92 1.70 -0.74
C GLY A 285 -12.20 2.07 -2.04
N LYS A 286 -11.86 1.08 -2.89
CA LYS A 286 -11.12 1.27 -4.15
C LYS A 286 -9.74 1.93 -3.92
N TYR A 287 -9.13 2.48 -4.98
CA TYR A 287 -8.01 3.40 -4.82
C TYR A 287 -8.48 4.73 -4.25
N ASP A 288 -7.69 5.31 -3.35
CA ASP A 288 -7.94 6.65 -2.82
C ASP A 288 -7.52 7.70 -3.85
N VAL A 289 -8.51 8.23 -4.58
CA VAL A 289 -8.26 9.20 -5.67
C VAL A 289 -7.65 10.52 -5.18
N SER A 290 -7.75 10.84 -3.89
CA SER A 290 -7.17 12.08 -3.36
C SER A 290 -5.66 12.00 -3.15
N ILE A 291 -5.07 10.80 -3.21
CA ILE A 291 -3.62 10.58 -3.22
C ILE A 291 -2.99 11.05 -4.56
N GLY A 292 -3.77 11.08 -5.64
CA GLY A 292 -3.35 11.59 -6.96
C GLY A 292 -2.15 10.86 -7.56
N ALA A 293 -1.41 11.56 -8.42
CA ALA A 293 -0.18 11.07 -9.05
C ALA A 293 1.02 11.14 -8.08
N SER A 294 1.07 10.24 -7.10
CA SER A 294 2.15 10.21 -6.09
C SER A 294 2.97 8.91 -6.07
N GLY A 295 2.54 7.85 -6.74
CA GLY A 295 3.30 6.59 -6.85
C GLY A 295 3.25 5.70 -5.60
N VAL A 296 2.40 6.03 -4.62
CA VAL A 296 2.21 5.24 -3.39
C VAL A 296 0.85 4.51 -3.35
N GLU A 297 0.08 4.55 -4.43
CA GLU A 297 -1.28 4.01 -4.49
C GLU A 297 -1.34 2.51 -4.23
N ASP A 298 -0.35 1.74 -4.70
CA ASP A 298 -0.30 0.29 -4.49
C ASP A 298 0.15 -0.06 -3.07
N ILE A 299 0.97 0.80 -2.45
CA ILE A 299 1.38 0.67 -1.04
C ILE A 299 0.15 0.90 -0.15
N ASP A 300 -0.57 2.00 -0.37
CA ASP A 300 -1.83 2.32 0.32
C ASP A 300 -2.84 1.17 0.24
N LEU A 301 -3.08 0.65 -0.98
CA LEU A 301 -4.00 -0.46 -1.20
C LEU A 301 -3.54 -1.75 -0.51
N SER A 302 -2.23 -2.04 -0.54
CA SER A 302 -1.64 -3.24 0.10
C SER A 302 -1.77 -3.21 1.62
N LEU A 303 -1.39 -2.08 2.23
CA LEU A 303 -1.51 -1.88 3.67
C LEU A 303 -2.95 -2.01 4.11
N ARG A 304 -3.87 -1.37 3.39
CA ARG A 304 -5.31 -1.48 3.67
C ARG A 304 -5.82 -2.92 3.54
N ALA A 305 -5.43 -3.64 2.51
CA ALA A 305 -5.82 -5.04 2.34
C ALA A 305 -5.38 -5.88 3.54
N TRP A 306 -4.11 -5.78 3.96
CA TRP A 306 -3.60 -6.53 5.11
C TRP A 306 -4.23 -6.12 6.44
N LEU A 307 -4.23 -4.82 6.74
CA LEU A 307 -4.70 -4.30 8.02
C LEU A 307 -6.21 -4.50 8.20
N CYS A 308 -6.98 -4.60 7.12
CA CYS A 308 -8.43 -4.83 7.18
C CYS A 308 -8.82 -6.30 6.94
N GLY A 309 -7.91 -7.26 7.18
CA GLY A 309 -8.22 -8.71 7.20
C GLY A 309 -8.21 -9.41 5.85
N GLY A 310 -7.71 -8.76 4.80
CA GLY A 310 -7.38 -9.35 3.51
C GLY A 310 -5.92 -9.80 3.41
N LYS A 311 -5.48 -10.12 2.19
CA LYS A 311 -4.12 -10.59 1.90
C LYS A 311 -3.61 -10.03 0.58
N VAL A 312 -2.30 -10.05 0.41
CA VAL A 312 -1.64 -9.88 -0.89
C VAL A 312 -0.82 -11.12 -1.18
N GLU A 313 -1.04 -11.75 -2.33
CA GLU A 313 -0.47 -13.05 -2.69
C GLU A 313 0.13 -13.02 -4.09
N ILE A 314 1.27 -13.69 -4.26
CA ILE A 314 1.88 -13.95 -5.56
C ILE A 314 1.55 -15.39 -5.96
N VAL A 315 1.09 -15.61 -7.18
CA VAL A 315 0.66 -16.92 -7.71
C VAL A 315 1.71 -17.44 -8.70
N PRO A 316 2.54 -18.45 -8.34
CA PRO A 316 3.68 -18.89 -9.16
C PRO A 316 3.34 -19.36 -10.58
N CYS A 317 2.16 -19.96 -10.76
CA CYS A 317 1.70 -20.43 -12.07
C CYS A 317 1.18 -19.33 -12.99
N SER A 318 1.04 -18.10 -12.49
CA SER A 318 0.74 -16.93 -13.30
C SER A 318 2.04 -16.16 -13.56
N ARG A 319 2.36 -15.91 -14.84
CA ARG A 319 3.60 -15.27 -15.28
C ARG A 319 3.31 -14.08 -16.18
N ALA A 320 4.02 -12.98 -15.94
CA ALA A 320 3.97 -11.78 -16.77
C ALA A 320 5.38 -11.20 -16.92
N GLY A 321 5.81 -10.91 -18.15
CA GLY A 321 7.06 -10.18 -18.40
C GLY A 321 6.85 -8.68 -18.26
N LEU A 322 7.81 -7.99 -17.67
CA LEU A 322 7.81 -6.52 -17.56
C LEU A 322 9.01 -5.94 -18.28
N ILE A 323 8.80 -4.89 -19.08
CA ILE A 323 9.89 -4.13 -19.70
C ILE A 323 10.68 -3.43 -18.59
N GLN A 324 11.93 -3.84 -18.39
CA GLN A 324 12.79 -3.30 -17.34
C GLN A 324 13.44 -2.01 -17.81
N THR A 325 12.80 -0.87 -17.52
CA THR A 325 13.38 0.44 -17.77
C THR A 325 14.57 0.70 -16.84
N SER A 326 15.59 1.42 -17.33
CA SER A 326 16.83 1.77 -16.61
C SER A 326 16.64 2.49 -15.25
N LYS A 327 15.44 3.01 -14.97
CA LYS A 327 15.10 3.74 -13.73
C LYS A 327 14.23 2.95 -12.75
N GLY A 328 14.02 1.65 -12.98
CA GLY A 328 13.52 0.70 -11.98
C GLY A 328 12.06 0.86 -11.53
N GLN A 329 11.30 1.80 -12.09
CA GLN A 329 9.87 1.96 -11.78
C GLN A 329 9.03 1.80 -13.05
N LEU A 330 8.00 0.96 -12.92
CA LEU A 330 7.01 0.53 -13.92
C LEU A 330 6.35 1.67 -14.71
N GLY A 331 7.05 2.24 -15.69
CA GLY A 331 6.44 3.00 -16.79
C GLY A 331 5.74 4.30 -16.46
N VAL A 332 5.80 4.79 -15.22
CA VAL A 332 5.25 6.10 -14.85
C VAL A 332 6.36 7.15 -15.03
N LYS A 333 6.12 8.16 -15.88
CA LYS A 333 6.96 9.37 -15.94
C LYS A 333 7.26 9.84 -14.52
N ARG A 334 8.51 10.27 -14.25
CA ARG A 334 8.98 10.70 -12.91
C ARG A 334 7.89 11.44 -12.14
N VAL A 335 7.32 10.76 -11.15
CA VAL A 335 6.42 11.40 -10.20
C VAL A 335 7.21 12.54 -9.55
N PRO A 336 6.71 13.80 -9.59
CA PRO A 336 7.41 14.89 -8.94
C PRO A 336 7.63 14.54 -7.46
N PHE A 337 8.84 14.72 -6.96
CA PHE A 337 9.19 14.32 -5.60
C PHE A 337 8.27 14.95 -4.55
N SER A 338 7.79 16.17 -4.77
CA SER A 338 6.79 16.83 -3.92
C SER A 338 5.44 16.12 -3.91
N SER A 339 5.00 15.57 -5.06
CA SER A 339 3.75 14.80 -5.15
C SER A 339 3.89 13.45 -4.45
N TYR A 340 5.04 12.80 -4.62
CA TYR A 340 5.40 11.62 -3.84
C TYR A 340 5.33 11.87 -2.34
N LEU A 341 6.02 12.91 -1.84
CA LEU A 341 6.05 13.22 -0.40
C LEU A 341 4.64 13.49 0.16
N LYS A 342 3.76 14.18 -0.58
CA LYS A 342 2.37 14.43 -0.17
C LYS A 342 1.57 13.12 -0.05
N GLY A 343 1.69 12.23 -1.05
CA GLY A 343 1.04 10.92 -1.02
C GLY A 343 1.59 10.04 0.10
N ALA A 344 2.92 9.92 0.20
CA ALA A 344 3.60 9.13 1.21
C ALA A 344 3.28 9.64 2.63
N LYS A 345 3.23 10.96 2.85
CA LYS A 345 2.79 11.56 4.12
C LYS A 345 1.40 11.09 4.50
N LYS A 346 0.44 11.15 3.56
CA LYS A 346 -0.92 10.67 3.82
C LYS A 346 -0.97 9.18 4.15
N VAL A 347 -0.21 8.34 3.44
CA VAL A 347 -0.12 6.90 3.75
C VAL A 347 0.48 6.66 5.13
N ALA A 348 1.53 7.41 5.49
CA ALA A 348 2.16 7.34 6.81
C ALA A 348 1.17 7.67 7.93
N GLU A 349 0.48 8.80 7.82
CA GLU A 349 -0.51 9.26 8.81
C GLU A 349 -1.74 8.34 8.93
N LEU A 350 -2.09 7.60 7.87
CA LEU A 350 -3.25 6.69 7.90
C LEU A 350 -2.92 5.31 8.45
N TRP A 351 -1.78 4.74 8.04
CA TRP A 351 -1.55 3.30 8.12
C TRP A 351 -0.35 2.88 8.95
N LEU A 352 0.60 3.78 9.24
CA LEU A 352 1.80 3.43 10.00
C LEU A 352 1.66 3.61 11.51
N ASP A 353 0.55 4.20 11.97
CA ASP A 353 0.33 4.55 13.38
C ASP A 353 1.59 5.26 13.94
N ASP A 354 2.08 4.87 15.12
CA ASP A 354 3.28 5.45 15.77
C ASP A 354 4.58 5.22 14.97
N TYR A 355 4.60 4.26 14.04
CA TYR A 355 5.78 3.97 13.22
C TYR A 355 6.00 5.01 12.10
N LYS A 356 5.04 5.93 11.88
CA LYS A 356 5.18 7.05 10.93
C LYS A 356 6.43 7.90 11.20
N ARG A 357 6.90 7.95 12.44
CA ARG A 357 8.16 8.60 12.84
C ARG A 357 9.37 8.10 12.06
N PHE A 358 9.44 6.81 11.71
CA PHE A 358 10.55 6.26 10.94
C PHE A 358 10.52 6.74 9.50
N PHE A 359 9.33 6.89 8.93
CA PHE A 359 9.16 7.57 7.66
C PHE A 359 9.64 9.01 7.73
N TYR A 360 9.25 9.76 8.77
CA TYR A 360 9.69 11.13 8.93
C TYR A 360 11.17 11.28 9.31
N ALA A 361 11.81 10.26 9.87
CA ALA A 361 13.26 10.23 10.09
C ALA A 361 14.02 10.10 8.76
N VAL A 362 13.55 9.24 7.85
CA VAL A 362 14.16 9.06 6.52
C VAL A 362 13.77 10.17 5.55
N ARG A 363 12.57 10.74 5.70
CA ARG A 363 12.01 11.79 4.82
C ARG A 363 11.56 13.01 5.65
N PRO A 364 12.49 13.77 6.26
CA PRO A 364 12.12 14.88 7.14
C PRO A 364 11.37 16.00 6.42
N SER A 365 11.65 16.23 5.14
CA SER A 365 10.96 17.21 4.30
C SER A 365 9.47 16.93 4.09
N ALA A 366 8.99 15.71 4.37
CA ALA A 366 7.57 15.38 4.36
C ALA A 366 6.78 16.16 5.42
N ARG A 367 7.40 16.54 6.56
CA ARG A 367 6.73 17.32 7.61
C ARG A 367 6.19 18.65 7.08
N MET A 368 6.94 19.31 6.20
CA MET A 368 6.56 20.60 5.58
C MET A 368 5.49 20.47 4.48
N GLN A 369 5.16 19.26 4.03
CA GLN A 369 4.14 19.08 3.00
C GLN A 369 2.73 19.23 3.57
N THR A 370 1.84 19.83 2.79
CA THR A 370 0.41 19.89 3.14
C THR A 370 -0.17 18.48 3.28
N LEU A 371 -0.87 18.23 4.37
CA LEU A 371 -1.56 16.98 4.61
C LEU A 371 -2.84 16.90 3.78
N LEU A 372 -2.97 15.85 2.97
CA LEU A 372 -4.15 15.60 2.15
C LEU A 372 -5.35 15.18 3.01
N ASN A 373 -6.58 15.41 2.54
CA ASN A 373 -7.80 15.04 3.27
C ASN A 373 -7.87 13.52 3.51
N MET A 374 -8.12 13.11 4.75
CA MET A 374 -8.16 11.71 5.19
C MET A 374 -9.51 11.27 5.75
N THR A 375 -10.53 12.13 5.72
CA THR A 375 -11.82 11.89 6.40
C THR A 375 -12.49 10.60 5.95
N ILE A 376 -12.54 10.35 4.63
CA ILE A 376 -13.13 9.13 4.06
C ILE A 376 -12.31 7.89 4.46
N SER A 377 -10.99 7.98 4.35
CA SER A 377 -10.07 6.87 4.63
C SER A 377 -10.07 6.48 6.12
N ARG A 378 -10.19 7.45 7.04
CA ARG A 378 -10.34 7.19 8.49
C ARG A 378 -11.65 6.49 8.82
N ARG A 379 -12.77 6.99 8.29
CA ARG A 379 -14.09 6.33 8.44
C ARG A 379 -14.07 4.89 7.92
N LEU A 380 -13.36 4.64 6.82
CA LEU A 380 -13.19 3.29 6.29
C LEU A 380 -12.36 2.41 7.23
N LYS A 381 -11.24 2.93 7.78
CA LYS A 381 -10.38 2.22 8.76
C LYS A 381 -11.20 1.80 9.99
N GLU A 382 -12.03 2.70 10.51
CA GLU A 382 -12.94 2.45 11.64
C GLU A 382 -14.04 1.44 11.28
N LYS A 383 -14.76 1.68 10.18
CA LYS A 383 -15.86 0.82 9.71
C LYS A 383 -15.39 -0.63 9.50
N ASN A 384 -14.23 -0.81 8.91
CA ASN A 384 -13.69 -2.14 8.59
C ASN A 384 -12.92 -2.76 9.76
N LYS A 385 -12.83 -2.09 10.92
CA LYS A 385 -12.14 -2.54 12.14
C LYS A 385 -10.71 -3.01 11.84
N CYS A 386 -9.97 -2.20 11.08
CA CYS A 386 -8.63 -2.57 10.66
C CYS A 386 -7.68 -2.60 11.88
N VAL A 387 -6.77 -3.58 11.91
CA VAL A 387 -5.76 -3.71 12.95
C VAL A 387 -4.63 -2.69 12.78
N GLY A 388 -3.83 -2.49 13.84
CA GLY A 388 -2.71 -1.55 13.83
C GLY A 388 -1.46 -2.06 13.10
N PHE A 389 -0.58 -1.15 12.71
CA PHE A 389 0.62 -1.42 11.93
C PHE A 389 1.63 -2.34 12.62
N LYS A 390 1.65 -2.37 13.96
CA LYS A 390 2.44 -3.34 14.75
C LYS A 390 2.13 -4.79 14.37
N TRP A 391 0.87 -5.10 14.09
CA TRP A 391 0.47 -6.44 13.62
C TRP A 391 1.05 -6.73 12.23
N PHE A 392 1.04 -5.75 11.33
CA PHE A 392 1.62 -5.89 10.00
C PHE A 392 3.12 -6.19 10.06
N LEU A 393 3.88 -5.46 10.89
CA LEU A 393 5.31 -5.72 11.08
C LEU A 393 5.55 -7.11 11.67
N SER A 394 4.84 -7.50 12.73
CA SER A 394 5.06 -8.80 13.37
C SER A 394 4.62 -10.01 12.53
N THR A 395 3.55 -9.87 11.73
CA THR A 395 2.89 -11.00 11.06
C THR A 395 3.15 -11.06 9.56
N VAL A 396 3.18 -9.91 8.89
CA VAL A 396 3.25 -9.83 7.42
C VAL A 396 4.66 -9.52 6.95
N TYR A 397 5.32 -8.55 7.59
CA TYR A 397 6.62 -8.05 7.15
C TYR A 397 7.65 -7.87 8.28
N PRO A 398 8.03 -8.96 8.99
CA PRO A 398 8.97 -8.89 10.11
C PRO A 398 10.40 -8.56 9.71
N GLN A 399 10.71 -8.59 8.41
CA GLN A 399 12.02 -8.18 7.90
C GLN A 399 12.17 -6.64 7.83
N LEU A 400 11.07 -5.87 7.91
CA LEU A 400 11.13 -4.41 8.00
C LEU A 400 11.44 -4.02 9.44
N LEU A 401 12.73 -3.99 9.79
CA LEU A 401 13.19 -3.72 11.14
C LEU A 401 13.03 -2.23 11.48
N PRO A 402 12.50 -1.88 12.66
CA PRO A 402 12.54 -0.51 13.19
C PRO A 402 13.95 0.09 13.13
N LEU A 403 14.06 1.39 12.83
CA LEU A 403 15.37 2.08 12.81
C LEU A 403 16.01 2.21 14.20
N VAL A 404 15.18 2.16 15.24
CA VAL A 404 15.59 2.24 16.64
C VAL A 404 15.04 1.00 17.33
N THR A 405 15.91 0.16 17.87
CA THR A 405 15.58 -1.13 18.51
C THR A 405 15.80 -1.10 20.02
N ASP A 406 16.42 -0.04 20.52
CA ASP A 406 16.72 0.20 21.93
C ASP A 406 15.71 1.15 22.58
N GLU A 407 14.56 1.40 21.98
CA GLU A 407 13.52 2.22 22.60
C GLU A 407 12.78 1.44 23.70
N ILE A 408 12.63 2.06 24.88
CA ILE A 408 11.89 1.52 26.02
C ILE A 408 10.50 2.16 26.17
N ALA A 409 10.35 3.42 25.74
CA ALA A 409 9.09 4.14 25.78
C ALA A 409 8.97 5.12 24.61
N PHE A 410 7.74 5.38 24.17
CA PHE A 410 7.44 6.36 23.13
C PHE A 410 6.11 7.05 23.40
N GLY A 411 6.01 8.32 23.00
CA GLY A 411 4.77 9.07 22.97
C GLY A 411 4.97 10.48 23.50
N VAL A 412 3.98 11.00 24.19
CA VAL A 412 4.06 12.26 24.93
C VAL A 412 4.62 12.05 26.34
N ILE A 413 5.44 13.02 26.79
CA ILE A 413 5.82 13.22 28.18
C ILE A 413 4.87 14.28 28.73
N ARG A 414 3.94 13.88 29.58
CA ARG A 414 2.84 14.73 30.07
C ARG A 414 2.93 14.98 31.56
N GLN A 415 2.50 16.17 31.96
CA GLN A 415 2.27 16.59 33.32
C GLN A 415 0.87 17.20 33.35
N GLN A 416 -0.09 16.51 33.97
CA GLN A 416 -1.51 16.86 33.89
C GLN A 416 -1.95 17.04 32.41
N ASP A 417 -2.41 18.24 32.03
CA ASP A 417 -2.87 18.60 30.68
C ASP A 417 -1.79 19.28 29.81
N VAL A 418 -0.56 19.40 30.31
CA VAL A 418 0.58 19.93 29.55
C VAL A 418 1.54 18.81 29.13
N CYS A 419 2.05 18.92 27.91
CA CYS A 419 2.98 18.00 27.28
C CYS A 419 4.28 18.73 26.97
N VAL A 420 5.40 18.03 27.10
CA VAL A 420 6.71 18.54 26.66
C VAL A 420 6.68 18.69 25.14
N GLU A 421 6.91 19.90 24.65
CA GLU A 421 6.89 20.23 23.22
C GLU A 421 8.21 20.83 22.78
N LEU A 422 8.76 20.33 21.67
CA LEU A 422 9.89 20.94 20.98
C LEU A 422 9.47 22.29 20.36
N ASP A 423 10.17 23.36 20.72
CA ASP A 423 9.93 24.71 20.19
C ASP A 423 11.02 25.06 19.14
N PRO A 424 10.80 24.76 17.84
CA PRO A 424 11.81 25.00 16.80
C PRO A 424 11.96 26.48 16.44
N GLY A 425 11.11 27.37 16.96
CA GLY A 425 11.14 28.80 16.67
C GLY A 425 12.18 29.58 17.49
N GLN A 426 12.85 28.93 18.45
CA GLN A 426 13.81 29.54 19.35
C GLN A 426 15.20 28.93 19.14
N MET A 427 16.24 29.79 19.10
CA MET A 427 17.65 29.38 19.16
C MET A 427 18.27 29.89 20.47
N PRO A 428 18.93 29.04 21.28
CA PRO A 428 19.07 27.58 21.12
C PRO A 428 17.71 26.84 21.16
N LEU A 429 17.64 25.69 20.52
CA LEU A 429 16.44 24.84 20.52
C LEU A 429 16.14 24.37 21.95
N ILE A 430 14.89 24.54 22.39
CA ILE A 430 14.45 24.17 23.72
C ILE A 430 13.13 23.40 23.70
N ALA A 431 12.85 22.73 24.81
CA ALA A 431 11.58 22.08 25.07
C ALA A 431 10.77 22.88 26.11
N LYS A 432 9.48 23.05 25.86
CA LYS A 432 8.56 23.79 26.76
C LYS A 432 7.32 22.97 27.07
N PRO A 433 6.75 23.08 28.27
CA PRO A 433 5.42 22.57 28.55
C PRO A 433 4.38 23.38 27.75
N ARG A 434 3.58 22.70 26.93
CA ARG A 434 2.48 23.26 26.13
C ARG A 434 1.22 22.40 26.28
N PRO A 435 0.02 22.92 26.06
CA PRO A 435 -1.20 22.11 26.10
C PRO A 435 -1.08 20.86 25.23
N CYS A 436 -1.38 19.69 25.80
CA CYS A 436 -1.31 18.43 25.09
C CYS A 436 -2.26 18.45 23.89
N THR A 437 -1.72 18.18 22.70
CA THR A 437 -2.48 18.13 21.45
C THR A 437 -2.32 16.75 20.83
N THR A 438 -3.44 16.04 20.65
CA THR A 438 -3.43 14.69 20.07
C THR A 438 -2.82 14.68 18.67
N GLY A 439 -1.78 13.87 18.47
CA GLY A 439 -1.13 13.68 17.17
C GLY A 439 -0.25 14.83 16.71
N LYS A 440 0.24 15.67 17.64
CA LYS A 440 1.18 16.76 17.33
C LYS A 440 2.62 16.26 17.39
N ASP A 441 3.27 16.15 16.23
CA ASP A 441 4.64 15.62 16.10
C ASP A 441 5.68 16.32 16.99
N SER A 442 5.53 17.62 17.30
CA SER A 442 6.45 18.35 18.19
C SER A 442 6.37 17.92 19.66
N GLN A 443 5.32 17.18 20.05
CA GLN A 443 5.12 16.64 21.40
C GLN A 443 5.52 15.16 21.51
N GLU A 444 5.99 14.55 20.43
CA GLU A 444 6.41 13.15 20.42
C GLU A 444 7.89 13.00 20.82
N TRP A 445 8.12 12.12 21.80
CA TRP A 445 9.42 11.81 22.38
C TRP A 445 9.63 10.29 22.45
N SER A 446 10.88 9.90 22.23
CA SER A 446 11.37 8.52 22.25
C SER A 446 12.37 8.37 23.39
N TRP A 447 12.17 7.41 24.28
CA TRP A 447 13.12 7.12 25.36
C TRP A 447 13.90 5.84 25.03
N ARG A 448 15.23 5.93 24.99
CA ARG A 448 16.13 4.82 24.66
C ARG A 448 16.71 4.12 25.90
N LYS A 449 17.17 2.87 25.77
CA LYS A 449 17.74 2.04 26.84
C LYS A 449 18.93 2.69 27.55
N LYS A 450 19.69 3.53 26.85
CA LYS A 450 20.81 4.31 27.42
C LYS A 450 20.36 5.58 28.20
N GLY A 451 19.06 5.80 28.36
CA GLY A 451 18.52 6.98 29.04
C GLY A 451 18.29 8.21 28.16
N MET A 452 18.56 8.12 26.84
CA MET A 452 18.41 9.26 25.94
C MET A 452 16.93 9.52 25.63
N ILE A 453 16.47 10.76 25.86
CA ILE A 453 15.13 11.21 25.47
C ILE A 453 15.24 12.02 24.18
N VAL A 454 14.68 11.49 23.09
CA VAL A 454 14.93 11.90 21.71
C VAL A 454 13.67 12.40 21.03
N SER A 455 13.74 13.53 20.34
CA SER A 455 12.74 13.98 19.38
C SER A 455 13.44 14.48 18.11
N ASN A 456 12.96 14.04 16.93
CA ASN A 456 13.52 14.42 15.62
C ASN A 456 15.05 14.24 15.47
N GLY A 457 15.64 13.23 16.13
CA GLY A 457 17.09 12.98 16.09
C GLY A 457 17.92 13.88 17.01
N MET A 458 17.25 14.70 17.82
CA MET A 458 17.84 15.58 18.83
C MET A 458 17.45 15.09 20.22
N CYS A 459 18.31 15.28 21.21
CA CYS A 459 18.19 14.79 22.57
C CYS A 459 17.95 15.93 23.55
N LEU A 460 17.15 15.69 24.59
CA LEU A 460 17.11 16.56 25.76
C LEU A 460 18.49 16.54 26.43
N THR A 461 19.13 17.69 26.49
CA THR A 461 20.44 17.89 27.11
C THR A 461 20.31 18.92 28.22
N SER A 462 21.02 18.71 29.33
CA SER A 462 21.20 19.73 30.35
C SER A 462 22.61 19.66 30.92
N ASP A 463 23.15 20.82 31.30
CA ASP A 463 24.44 20.92 31.98
C ASP A 463 24.38 22.06 33.00
N LEU A 464 24.90 21.82 34.21
CA LEU A 464 24.98 22.84 35.26
C LEU A 464 26.04 23.90 34.93
N GLY A 465 27.13 23.51 34.25
CA GLY A 465 28.23 24.41 33.92
C GLY A 465 27.85 25.42 32.84
N ASN A 466 27.48 24.94 31.65
CA ASN A 466 27.26 25.80 30.49
C ASN A 466 25.82 26.28 30.33
N MET A 467 24.84 25.48 30.78
CA MET A 467 23.42 25.78 30.57
C MET A 467 22.75 26.30 31.85
N HIS A 468 23.48 26.42 32.96
CA HIS A 468 22.95 26.83 34.27
C HIS A 468 21.71 26.03 34.69
N GLY A 469 21.62 24.76 34.28
CA GLY A 469 20.48 23.89 34.55
C GLY A 469 19.25 24.09 33.65
N PHE A 470 19.32 24.90 32.59
CA PHE A 470 18.29 24.89 31.55
C PHE A 470 18.39 23.64 30.68
N VAL A 471 17.23 23.08 30.32
CA VAL A 471 17.14 21.93 29.42
C VAL A 471 17.00 22.41 27.98
N MET A 472 18.00 22.07 27.18
CA MET A 472 18.06 22.37 25.76
C MET A 472 17.85 21.11 24.93
N VAL A 473 17.66 21.27 23.62
CA VAL A 473 17.54 20.17 22.68
C VAL A 473 18.69 20.27 21.68
N GLN A 474 19.58 19.26 21.68
CA GLN A 474 20.81 19.26 20.88
C GLN A 474 20.96 17.94 20.10
N PHE A 475 21.91 17.85 19.17
CA PHE A 475 22.19 16.57 18.51
C PHE A 475 22.62 15.50 19.51
N CYS A 476 22.10 14.29 19.33
CA CYS A 476 22.42 13.16 20.20
C CYS A 476 23.88 12.71 20.00
N GLN A 477 24.66 12.67 21.09
CA GLN A 477 26.08 12.35 21.11
C GLN A 477 26.45 11.26 22.15
N ASP A 478 25.45 10.58 22.72
CA ASP A 478 25.61 9.54 23.77
C ASP A 478 26.41 10.04 25.00
N LEU A 479 26.16 11.28 25.43
CA LEU A 479 26.79 11.90 26.60
C LEU A 479 25.98 11.71 27.89
N THR A 480 26.63 11.78 29.05
CA THR A 480 25.96 11.76 30.37
C THR A 480 25.02 12.93 30.58
N SER A 481 25.33 14.10 30.02
CA SER A 481 24.51 15.31 30.01
C SER A 481 23.22 15.18 29.17
N GLN A 482 23.10 14.10 28.41
CA GLN A 482 21.93 13.74 27.60
C GLN A 482 21.19 12.51 28.13
N ALA A 483 21.70 11.91 29.20
CA ALA A 483 21.18 10.68 29.76
C ALA A 483 20.23 10.98 30.93
N TRP A 484 19.09 10.32 30.92
CA TRP A 484 18.01 10.47 31.87
C TRP A 484 17.56 9.09 32.34
N TYR A 485 17.27 8.96 33.62
CA TYR A 485 16.65 7.77 34.20
C TYR A 485 15.37 8.17 34.93
N ARG A 486 14.56 7.18 35.30
CA ARG A 486 13.25 7.41 35.89
C ARG A 486 13.15 6.74 37.26
N LEU A 487 12.64 7.47 38.24
CA LEU A 487 12.30 6.96 39.57
C LEU A 487 10.81 7.21 39.82
N GLY A 488 9.98 6.19 39.61
CA GLY A 488 8.52 6.35 39.66
C GLY A 488 8.01 7.32 38.59
N LEU A 489 7.50 8.48 38.99
CA LEU A 489 7.03 9.54 38.07
C LEU A 489 8.03 10.68 37.88
N THR A 490 9.18 10.66 38.55
CA THR A 490 10.21 11.68 38.37
C THR A 490 11.22 11.26 37.30
N ILE A 491 11.62 12.21 36.47
CA ILE A 491 12.65 12.05 35.43
C ILE A 491 13.92 12.71 35.96
N VAL A 492 15.00 11.94 36.10
CA VAL A 492 16.24 12.37 36.75
C VAL A 492 17.37 12.44 35.73
N HIS A 493 18.08 13.56 35.73
CA HIS A 493 19.25 13.80 34.92
C HIS A 493 20.46 13.01 35.46
N GLN A 494 21.11 12.23 34.61
CA GLN A 494 22.14 11.28 35.05
C GLN A 494 23.40 11.95 35.60
N GLU A 495 23.85 13.05 35.01
CA GLU A 495 25.10 13.69 35.41
C GLU A 495 24.97 14.50 36.71
N SER A 496 23.84 15.19 36.91
CA SER A 496 23.63 16.07 38.07
C SER A 496 22.78 15.46 39.18
N ASN A 497 22.10 14.33 38.92
CA ASN A 497 21.07 13.75 39.80
C ASN A 497 19.92 14.72 40.15
N PHE A 498 19.66 15.69 39.28
CA PHE A 498 18.56 16.66 39.43
C PHE A 498 17.36 16.22 38.61
N CYS A 499 16.17 16.60 39.05
CA CYS A 499 14.92 16.21 38.41
C CYS A 499 14.52 17.22 37.33
N LEU A 500 13.95 16.72 36.24
CA LEU A 500 13.31 17.53 35.21
C LEU A 500 12.11 18.26 35.81
N ASP A 501 12.09 19.58 35.66
CA ASP A 501 11.17 20.45 36.35
C ASP A 501 10.56 21.49 35.40
N SER A 502 9.24 21.66 35.50
CA SER A 502 8.48 22.66 34.77
C SER A 502 8.28 23.98 35.54
N ALA A 503 8.94 24.17 36.67
CA ALA A 503 8.83 25.38 37.51
C ALA A 503 9.07 26.71 36.75
N ARG A 504 9.82 26.69 35.64
CA ARG A 504 10.04 27.84 34.74
C ARG A 504 9.42 27.62 33.34
N GLY A 505 8.28 26.93 33.29
CA GLY A 505 7.67 26.45 32.05
C GLY A 505 7.30 27.52 31.02
N ASP A 506 7.22 28.79 31.42
CA ASP A 506 7.06 29.95 30.53
C ASP A 506 8.33 30.23 29.71
N VAL A 507 9.52 29.99 30.29
CA VAL A 507 10.82 30.16 29.64
C VAL A 507 11.32 28.85 29.02
N GLY A 508 11.17 27.73 29.72
CA GLY A 508 11.69 26.42 29.31
C GLY A 508 11.76 25.42 30.47
N LEU A 509 12.02 24.16 30.15
CA LEU A 509 12.29 23.15 31.17
C LEU A 509 13.66 23.39 31.82
N VAL A 510 13.76 23.04 33.11
CA VAL A 510 15.00 23.13 33.88
C VAL A 510 15.26 21.83 34.64
N ILE A 511 16.48 21.65 35.12
CA ILE A 511 16.81 20.66 36.14
C ILE A 511 16.89 21.34 37.51
N SER A 512 16.28 20.75 38.53
CA SER A 512 16.29 21.25 39.90
C SER A 512 16.44 20.10 40.90
N VAL A 513 16.71 20.41 42.16
CA VAL A 513 16.80 19.39 43.21
C VAL A 513 15.51 18.57 43.23
N CYS A 514 15.64 17.24 43.29
CA CYS A 514 14.48 16.35 43.31
C CYS A 514 13.68 16.54 44.60
N VAL A 515 12.40 16.88 44.46
CA VAL A 515 11.46 17.08 45.57
C VAL A 515 10.36 16.03 45.49
N GLN A 516 10.14 15.29 46.58
CA GLN A 516 9.05 14.33 46.66
C GLN A 516 7.70 15.03 46.50
N ASP A 517 6.79 14.40 45.75
CA ASP A 517 5.43 14.88 45.48
C ASP A 517 5.32 16.27 44.84
N SER A 518 6.40 16.78 44.24
CA SER A 518 6.34 18.03 43.49
C SER A 518 5.48 17.85 42.23
N PRO A 519 4.40 18.64 42.05
CA PRO A 519 3.57 18.56 40.87
C PRO A 519 4.33 18.95 39.60
N THR A 520 5.33 19.83 39.71
CA THR A 520 6.15 20.30 38.57
C THR A 520 7.25 19.33 38.16
N GLN A 521 7.53 18.31 38.96
CA GLN A 521 8.50 17.24 38.67
C GLN A 521 7.85 15.88 38.40
N THR A 522 6.51 15.84 38.39
CA THR A 522 5.74 14.62 38.13
C THR A 522 5.41 14.50 36.63
N TRP A 523 5.91 13.44 35.98
CA TRP A 523 5.78 13.21 34.55
C TRP A 523 5.24 11.79 34.25
N HIS A 524 4.27 11.72 33.35
CA HIS A 524 3.75 10.46 32.80
C HIS A 524 4.20 10.29 31.35
N VAL A 525 4.71 9.12 31.00
CA VAL A 525 5.07 8.76 29.62
C VAL A 525 4.00 7.81 29.07
N SER A 526 3.55 8.04 27.84
CA SER A 526 2.26 7.51 27.34
C SER A 526 2.31 6.10 26.75
N SER A 527 3.43 5.60 26.21
CA SER A 527 3.57 4.17 25.90
C SER A 527 4.89 3.64 26.45
N GLU A 528 4.81 2.91 27.56
CA GLU A 528 5.92 2.06 28.02
C GLU A 528 5.77 0.72 27.32
N THR A 529 6.80 0.31 26.56
CA THR A 529 6.90 -1.12 26.25
C THR A 529 7.21 -1.80 27.57
N ALA A 530 6.35 -2.72 28.01
CA ALA A 530 6.61 -3.57 29.16
C ALA A 530 7.90 -4.38 28.85
N GLY A 531 9.05 -3.83 29.24
CA GLY A 531 10.28 -4.58 29.39
C GLY A 531 10.15 -5.48 30.62
N PRO A 532 10.95 -6.56 30.71
CA PRO A 532 10.99 -7.34 31.94
C PRO A 532 11.36 -6.41 33.10
N PRO A 533 10.78 -6.61 34.29
CA PRO A 533 11.11 -5.80 35.46
C PRO A 533 12.63 -5.82 35.63
N SER A 534 13.24 -4.64 35.70
CA SER A 534 14.62 -4.54 36.17
C SER A 534 14.68 -5.19 37.55
N PRO A 535 15.67 -6.04 37.85
CA PRO A 535 15.80 -6.61 39.18
C PRO A 535 15.92 -5.45 40.16
N ASP A 536 15.04 -5.45 41.17
CA ASP A 536 15.13 -4.58 42.33
C ASP A 536 16.58 -4.59 42.80
N ARG A 537 17.27 -3.45 42.63
CA ARG A 537 18.48 -3.20 43.40
C ARG A 537 18.00 -2.84 44.78
N ASP A 538 17.87 -3.88 45.60
CA ASP A 538 17.71 -3.80 47.03
C ASP A 538 18.89 -2.97 47.59
N PHE A 539 18.62 -1.72 47.95
CA PHE A 539 19.60 -0.80 48.54
C PHE A 539 19.70 -0.99 50.06
N SER A 540 19.64 -2.24 50.52
CA SER A 540 19.80 -2.62 51.93
C SER A 540 21.24 -2.99 52.31
N PHE A 541 22.23 -2.74 51.44
CA PHE A 541 23.63 -3.15 51.63
C PHE A 541 24.67 -2.02 51.76
N LEU A 542 24.26 -0.83 52.23
CA LEU A 542 25.19 0.30 52.44
C LEU A 542 25.19 0.91 53.85
N GLU A 543 24.70 0.19 54.87
CA GLU A 543 24.73 0.67 56.26
C GLU A 543 25.60 -0.13 57.25
N GLU A 544 26.38 -1.14 56.81
CA GLU A 544 27.03 -2.04 57.77
C GLU A 544 28.53 -2.31 57.55
N LYS A 545 29.32 -1.33 57.07
CA LYS A 545 30.80 -1.41 57.09
C LYS A 545 31.51 -0.08 57.36
N SER A 546 31.18 0.57 58.48
CA SER A 546 31.98 1.68 59.02
C SER A 546 32.36 1.49 60.50
N GLN A 547 32.67 0.26 60.93
CA GLN A 547 33.35 -0.02 62.21
C GLN A 547 34.36 -1.16 62.02
N LEU A 548 35.51 -1.05 62.73
CA LEU A 548 36.81 -1.76 62.62
C LEU A 548 37.77 -1.01 61.68
N GLU A 549 38.57 -0.03 62.11
CA GLU A 549 39.47 0.08 63.26
C GLU A 549 40.57 -1.00 63.35
N PHE A 550 41.82 -0.50 63.29
CA PHE A 550 43.11 -1.08 63.73
C PHE A 550 43.59 -2.41 63.12
N PHE A 551 44.53 -2.32 62.16
CA PHE A 551 45.96 -2.62 62.34
C PHE A 551 46.77 -2.25 61.09
#